data_AF-K9LJC1-F1
#
_entry.id   AF-K9LJC1-F1
#
_cell.length_a   1.000
_cell.length_b   1.000
_cell.length_c   1.000
_cell.angle_alpha   90.00
_cell.angle_beta   90.00
_cell.angle_gamma   90.00
#
_symmetry.space_group_name_H-M   'P 1'
#
loop_
_entity.id
_entity.type
_entity.pdbx_description
1 polymer ?
#
loop_
_entity_poly.entity_id
_entity_poly.type
_entity_poly.pdbx_seq_one_letter_code
_entity_poly.pdbx_strand_id
1 'polypeptide(L)' 'TFCHTSSEERCSTCHQRHQFDPRVARRSEQCKTCHWGKDHRDWEAYDISIHGTVYQVNKTDPNDFDFSKKLSDADYV' A
#
# COMPACT_ATOMS: atom_id res chain seq x y z
N THR A 1 21.45 -2.22 -4.61
CA THR A 1 21.19 -2.55 -3.19
C THR A 1 20.11 -1.69 -2.53
N PHE A 2 19.81 -0.47 -3.01
CA PHE A 2 18.84 0.45 -2.35
C PHE A 2 17.42 -0.11 -2.16
N CYS A 3 16.95 -0.96 -3.06
CA CYS A 3 15.61 -1.56 -2.99
C CYS A 3 15.54 -2.65 -1.91
N HIS A 4 16.39 -3.67 -2.01
CA HIS A 4 16.29 -4.88 -1.18
C HIS A 4 16.62 -4.66 0.30
N THR A 5 17.60 -3.82 0.64
CA THR A 5 17.97 -3.63 2.06
C THR A 5 16.98 -2.76 2.82
N SER A 6 16.14 -1.98 2.13
CA SER A 6 15.19 -1.10 2.80
C SER A 6 14.14 -1.90 3.59
N SER A 7 13.62 -3.00 3.04
CA SER A 7 12.63 -3.85 3.72
C SER A 7 13.19 -4.64 4.90
N GLU A 8 14.49 -4.96 4.87
CA GLU A 8 15.16 -5.77 5.90
C GLU A 8 15.71 -4.91 7.04
N GLU A 9 16.39 -3.80 6.70
CA GLU A 9 17.20 -3.05 7.65
C GLU A 9 16.50 -1.79 8.20
N ARG A 10 15.36 -1.38 7.62
CA ARG A 10 14.78 -0.05 7.90
C ARG A 10 13.27 -0.12 8.11
N CYS A 11 12.84 0.30 9.29
CA CYS A 11 11.42 0.45 9.59
C CYS A 11 10.75 1.62 8.83
N SER A 12 11.49 2.51 8.16
CA SER A 12 10.90 3.67 7.46
C SER A 12 10.29 3.35 6.09
N THR A 13 10.18 2.07 5.73
CA THR A 13 9.90 1.63 4.36
C THR A 13 8.43 1.81 3.99
N CYS A 14 7.50 1.32 4.82
CA CYS A 14 6.07 1.43 4.55
C CYS A 14 5.42 2.66 5.24
N HIS A 15 5.88 3.06 6.42
CA HIS A 15 5.43 4.28 7.11
C HIS A 15 6.61 5.25 7.15
N GLN A 16 6.62 6.21 6.23
CA GLN A 16 7.79 7.05 5.96
C GLN A 16 8.21 7.87 7.17
N ARG A 17 9.53 7.98 7.37
CA ARG A 17 10.10 8.95 8.29
C ARG A 17 9.83 10.39 7.79
N HIS A 18 9.63 11.37 8.65
CA HIS A 18 9.59 11.30 10.12
C HIS A 18 8.17 11.19 10.68
N GLN A 19 7.17 11.03 9.82
CA GLN A 19 5.76 11.01 10.23
C GLN A 19 5.37 9.66 10.85
N PHE A 20 5.93 8.56 10.32
CA PHE A 20 5.67 7.18 10.77
C PHE A 20 4.16 6.87 10.91
N ASP A 21 3.35 7.34 9.94
CA ASP A 21 1.90 7.22 10.00
C ASP A 21 1.42 5.83 9.51
N PRO A 22 0.78 5.02 10.37
CA PRO A 22 0.26 3.72 9.98
C PRO A 22 -0.87 3.81 8.93
N ARG A 23 -1.58 4.95 8.84
CA ARG A 23 -2.66 5.14 7.85
C ARG A 23 -2.11 5.20 6.44
N VAL A 24 -0.95 5.84 6.26
CA VAL A 24 -0.25 5.89 4.97
C VAL A 24 0.32 4.51 4.63
N ALA A 25 0.87 3.80 5.62
CA ALA A 25 1.42 2.46 5.42
C ALA A 25 0.40 1.43 4.93
N ARG A 26 -0.89 1.61 5.25
CA ARG A 26 -1.97 0.70 4.82
C ARG A 26 -2.43 0.92 3.38
N ARG A 27 -1.91 1.93 2.69
CA ARG A 27 -2.26 2.18 1.29
C ARG A 27 -1.52 1.22 0.35
N SER A 28 -2.23 0.68 -0.64
CA SER A 28 -1.68 -0.32 -1.57
C SER A 28 -0.46 0.23 -2.35
N GLU A 29 -0.42 1.54 -2.59
CA GLU A 29 0.69 2.18 -3.29
C GLU A 29 2.02 2.13 -2.53
N GLN A 30 2.04 1.82 -1.24
CA GLN A 30 3.29 1.71 -0.48
C GLN A 30 4.15 0.55 -0.96
N CYS A 31 3.52 -0.54 -1.41
CA CYS A 31 4.21 -1.71 -1.94
C CYS A 31 4.79 -1.45 -3.34
N LYS A 32 4.12 -0.60 -4.14
CA LYS A 32 4.41 -0.41 -5.57
C LYS A 32 5.81 0.12 -5.86
N THR A 33 6.47 0.77 -4.90
CA THR A 33 7.82 1.31 -5.12
C THR A 33 8.87 0.21 -5.35
N CYS A 34 8.62 -0.99 -4.83
CA CYS A 34 9.49 -2.16 -5.00
C CYS A 34 8.80 -3.25 -5.81
N HIS A 35 7.50 -3.47 -5.58
CA HIS A 35 6.71 -4.54 -6.18
C HIS A 35 6.05 -4.10 -7.50
N TRP A 36 6.87 -3.81 -8.51
CA TRP A 36 6.45 -3.40 -9.85
C TRP A 36 7.50 -3.76 -10.90
N GLY A 37 7.18 -3.62 -12.18
CA GLY A 37 8.17 -3.56 -13.25
C GLY A 37 8.31 -4.82 -14.10
N LYS A 38 9.53 -5.17 -14.50
CA LYS A 38 9.75 -6.15 -15.58
C LYS A 38 9.61 -7.60 -15.13
N ASP A 39 10.10 -7.89 -13.93
CA ASP A 39 10.32 -9.21 -13.37
C ASP A 39 9.31 -9.59 -12.28
N HIS A 40 8.64 -8.61 -11.66
CA HIS A 40 7.58 -8.84 -10.68
C HIS A 40 6.48 -7.76 -10.79
N ARG A 41 5.49 -8.02 -11.65
CA ARG A 41 4.36 -7.12 -11.94
C ARG A 41 3.25 -7.18 -10.90
N ASP A 42 3.63 -7.14 -9.62
CA ASP A 42 2.70 -7.34 -8.52
C ASP A 42 1.70 -6.17 -8.42
N TRP A 43 2.22 -4.92 -8.43
CA TRP A 43 1.40 -3.71 -8.47
C TRP A 43 0.55 -3.68 -9.73
N GLU A 44 1.13 -3.88 -10.91
CA GLU A 44 0.39 -3.79 -12.16
C GLU A 44 -0.74 -4.82 -12.24
N ALA A 45 -0.50 -6.04 -11.75
CA ALA A 45 -1.53 -7.07 -11.68
C ALA A 45 -2.66 -6.70 -10.71
N TYR A 46 -2.33 -6.18 -9.52
CA TYR A 46 -3.32 -5.71 -8.56
C TYR A 46 -4.12 -4.52 -9.11
N ASP A 47 -3.43 -3.46 -9.55
CA ASP A 47 -3.99 -2.16 -9.96
C ASP A 47 -4.98 -2.30 -11.12
N ILE A 48 -4.67 -3.14 -12.11
CA ILE A 48 -5.54 -3.35 -13.29
C ILE A 48 -6.63 -4.40 -13.06
N SER A 49 -6.55 -5.18 -11.97
CA SER A 49 -7.61 -6.14 -11.63
C SER A 49 -8.88 -5.44 -11.17
N ILE A 50 -9.95 -6.22 -10.95
CA ILE A 50 -11.19 -5.71 -10.33
C ILE A 50 -10.90 -5.18 -8.93
N HIS A 51 -10.06 -5.85 -8.13
CA HIS A 51 -9.69 -5.36 -6.81
C HIS A 51 -9.00 -3.99 -6.87
N GLY A 52 -8.09 -3.81 -7.84
CA GLY A 52 -7.41 -2.53 -8.07
C GLY A 52 -8.37 -1.45 -8.57
N THR A 53 -9.28 -1.80 -9.48
CA THR A 53 -10.32 -0.87 -9.96
C THR A 53 -11.20 -0.37 -8.82
N VAL A 54 -11.72 -1.29 -8.00
CA VAL A 54 -12.52 -0.96 -6.80
C VAL A 54 -11.72 -0.05 -5.85
N TYR A 55 -10.46 -0.42 -5.58
CA TYR A 55 -9.57 0.39 -4.75
C TYR A 55 -9.37 1.79 -5.33
N GLN A 56 -9.02 1.93 -6.61
CA GLN A 56 -8.72 3.22 -7.23
C GLN A 56 -9.91 4.17 -7.20
N VAL A 57 -11.12 3.65 -7.42
CA VAL A 57 -12.36 4.45 -7.42
C VAL A 57 -12.75 4.87 -6.00
N ASN A 58 -12.60 3.99 -5.01
CA ASN A 58 -13.18 4.17 -3.68
C ASN A 58 -12.18 4.60 -2.59
N LYS A 59 -10.86 4.47 -2.78
CA LYS A 59 -9.82 4.74 -1.74
C LYS A 59 -9.81 6.15 -1.15
N THR A 60 -10.57 7.09 -1.69
CA THR A 60 -10.69 8.45 -1.14
C THR A 60 -11.97 8.66 -0.35
N ASP A 61 -12.95 7.76 -0.45
CA ASP A 61 -14.16 7.79 0.37
C ASP A 61 -13.93 7.00 1.67
N PRO A 62 -13.98 7.65 2.85
CA PRO A 62 -13.82 6.96 4.13
C PRO A 62 -14.96 5.98 4.46
N ASN A 63 -16.11 6.06 3.79
CA ASN A 63 -17.18 5.08 3.97
C ASN A 63 -16.80 3.73 3.37
N ASP A 64 -16.04 3.74 2.27
CA ASP A 64 -15.58 2.53 1.60
C ASP A 64 -14.19 2.12 2.13
N PHE A 65 -13.27 3.06 2.33
CA PHE A 65 -11.89 2.79 2.74
C PHE A 65 -11.43 3.71 3.88
N ASP A 66 -11.79 3.36 5.11
CA ASP A 66 -11.27 4.01 6.32
C ASP A 66 -9.89 3.46 6.71
N PHE A 67 -8.82 4.11 6.24
CA PHE A 67 -7.44 3.76 6.61
C PHE A 67 -7.07 4.07 8.07
N SER A 68 -7.93 4.76 8.83
CA SER A 68 -7.70 5.00 10.25
C SER A 68 -7.87 3.71 11.08
N LYS A 69 -8.76 2.82 10.66
CA LYS A 69 -8.98 1.50 11.28
C LYS A 69 -7.70 0.66 11.25
N LYS A 70 -7.50 -0.16 12.29
CA LYS A 70 -6.44 -1.16 12.28
C LYS A 70 -6.77 -2.23 11.26
N LEU A 71 -5.76 -2.94 10.75
CA LEU A 71 -5.99 -4.02 9.79
C LEU A 71 -6.85 -5.17 10.35
N SER A 72 -6.84 -5.38 11.68
CA SER A 72 -7.72 -6.36 12.34
C SER A 72 -9.20 -5.99 12.27
N ASP A 73 -9.49 -4.70 12.10
CA ASP A 73 -10.83 -4.12 12.14
C ASP A 73 -11.21 -3.54 10.78
N ALA A 74 -10.37 -3.77 9.75
CA ALA A 74 -10.57 -3.25 8.42
C ALA A 74 -11.73 -3.98 7.73
N ASP A 75 -12.68 -3.20 7.27
CA ASP A 75 -13.94 -3.60 6.67
C ASP A 75 -14.13 -2.87 5.33
N TYR A 76 -13.08 -2.87 4.51
CA TYR A 76 -13.07 -2.12 3.24
C TYR A 76 -14.16 -2.60 2.27
N VAL A 77 -14.70 -1.61 1.57
CA VAL A 77 -15.93 -1.55 0.76
C VAL A 77 -17.22 -1.91 1.49
#